data_AF-A0A378QER5-F1
#
_entry.id   AF-A0A378QER5-F1
#
_cell.length_a   1.000
_cell.length_b   1.000
_cell.length_c   1.000
_cell.angle_alpha   90.00
_cell.angle_beta   90.00
_cell.angle_gamma   90.00
#
_symmetry.space_group_name_H-M   'P 1'
#
loop_
_entity.id
_entity.type
_entity.pdbx_description
1 polymer ?
#
loop_
_entity_poly.entity_id
_entity_poly.type
_entity_poly.pdbx_seq_one_letter_code
_entity_poly.pdbx_strand_id
1 'polypeptide(L)' 'MARYEVRYQKPSATGTMVTHVNASSASQAKEQIKARFNGQVKIVSVVAK' A
#
# COMPACT_ATOMS: atom_id res chain seq x y z
N MET A 1 7.97 11.25 -10.01
CA MET A 1 7.15 10.28 -9.24
C MET A 1 7.78 8.91 -9.43
N ALA A 2 7.99 8.17 -8.35
CA ALA A 2 8.52 6.81 -8.40
C ALA A 2 7.37 5.80 -8.28
N ARG A 3 7.56 4.62 -8.84
CA ARG A 3 6.61 3.52 -8.67
C ARG A 3 6.93 2.82 -7.36
N TYR A 4 5.94 2.68 -6.50
CA TYR A 4 6.08 1.95 -5.24
C TYR A 4 5.27 0.67 -5.28
N GLU A 5 5.89 -0.45 -4.92
CA GLU A 5 5.20 -1.69 -4.61
C GLU A 5 4.78 -1.66 -3.15
N VAL A 6 3.48 -1.67 -2.90
CA VAL A 6 2.89 -1.72 -1.57
C VAL A 6 2.29 -3.09 -1.34
N ARG A 7 2.81 -3.80 -0.33
CA ARG A 7 2.25 -5.04 0.18
C ARG A 7 1.39 -4.72 1.39
N TYR A 8 0.14 -5.12 1.35
CA TYR A 8 -0.83 -4.86 2.42
C TYR A 8 -1.78 -6.03 2.61
N GLN A 9 -2.31 -6.16 3.81
CA GLN A 9 -3.31 -7.15 4.17
C GLN A 9 -4.60 -6.42 4.53
N LYS A 10 -5.72 -6.86 3.92
CA LYS A 10 -7.05 -6.40 4.30
C LYS A 10 -7.52 -7.17 5.55
N PRO A 11 -8.30 -6.57 6.45
CA PRO A 11 -8.77 -7.23 7.67
C PRO A 11 -9.59 -8.49 7.37
N SER A 12 -10.36 -8.48 6.28
CA SER A 12 -11.14 -9.65 5.84
C SER A 12 -10.36 -10.61 4.93
N ALA A 13 -9.08 -10.35 4.65
CA ALA A 13 -8.25 -11.19 3.79
C ALA A 13 -7.17 -11.90 4.60
N THR A 14 -7.14 -13.23 4.49
CA THR A 14 -6.08 -14.06 5.06
C THR A 14 -4.75 -13.91 4.31
N GLY A 15 -4.78 -13.37 3.09
CA GLY A 15 -3.62 -13.19 2.22
C GLY A 15 -3.05 -11.77 2.20
N THR A 16 -1.76 -11.66 1.92
CA THR A 16 -1.10 -10.38 1.61
C THR A 16 -1.36 -10.05 0.14
N MET A 17 -1.88 -8.85 -0.13
CA MET A 17 -2.07 -8.31 -1.48
C MET A 17 -0.90 -7.39 -1.84
N VAL A 18 -0.61 -7.31 -3.13
CA VAL A 18 0.42 -6.42 -3.69
C VAL A 18 -0.25 -5.45 -4.66
N THR A 19 0.08 -4.16 -4.55
CA THR A 19 -0.39 -3.14 -5.49
C THR A 19 0.74 -2.16 -5.76
N HIS A 20 0.83 -1.71 -7.01
CA HIS A 20 1.74 -0.64 -7.39
C HIS A 20 1.02 0.70 -7.40
N VAL A 21 1.62 1.72 -6.80
CA VAL A 21 1.12 3.09 -6.83
C VAL A 21 2.25 4.04 -7.21
N ASN A 22 1.91 5.07 -7.97
CA ASN A 22 2.85 6.16 -8.25
C ASN A 22 2.75 7.17 -7.10
N ALA A 23 3.89 7.43 -6.48
CA ALA A 23 3.99 8.37 -5.37
C ALA A 23 5.34 9.09 -5.41
N SER A 24 5.43 10.20 -4.68
CA SER A 24 6.69 10.91 -4.46
C SER A 24 7.51 10.28 -3.34
N SER A 25 6.86 9.57 -2.41
CA SER A 25 7.49 8.95 -1.24
C SER A 25 6.75 7.68 -0.79
N ALA A 26 7.43 6.80 -0.06
CA ALA A 26 6.83 5.58 0.51
C ALA A 26 5.65 5.89 1.45
N SER A 27 5.71 6.98 2.23
CA SER A 27 4.60 7.40 3.11
C SER A 27 3.35 7.77 2.31
N GLN A 28 3.52 8.53 1.22
CA GLN A 28 2.41 8.88 0.34
C GLN A 28 1.81 7.64 -0.34
N ALA A 29 2.65 6.66 -0.71
CA ALA A 29 2.17 5.38 -1.22
C ALA A 29 1.34 4.60 -0.19
N LYS A 30 1.75 4.60 1.09
CA LYS A 30 0.98 4.00 2.19
C LYS A 30 -0.36 4.69 2.39
N GLU A 31 -0.36 6.02 2.40
CA GLU A 31 -1.58 6.81 2.58
C GLU A 31 -2.56 6.61 1.45
N GLN A 32 -2.12 6.54 0.18
CA GLN A 32 -3.00 6.22 -0.95
C GLN A 32 -3.68 4.85 -0.77
N ILE A 33 -2.93 3.83 -0.35
CA ILE A 33 -3.50 2.50 -0.10
C ILE A 33 -4.46 2.54 1.08
N LYS A 34 -4.09 3.19 2.20
CA LYS A 34 -5.01 3.37 3.34
C LYS A 34 -6.29 4.08 2.93
N ALA A 35 -6.21 5.18 2.18
CA ALA A 35 -7.36 5.95 1.73
C ALA A 35 -8.32 5.11 0.88
N ARG A 36 -7.79 4.25 -0.01
CA ARG A 36 -8.60 3.33 -0.84
C ARG A 36 -9.41 2.32 -0.04
N PHE A 37 -8.94 1.97 1.15
CA PHE A 37 -9.59 0.99 2.02
C PHE A 37 -10.10 1.62 3.32
N ASN A 38 -10.39 2.93 3.32
CA ASN A 38 -10.94 3.65 4.47
C ASN A 38 -10.12 3.49 5.77
N GLY A 39 -8.78 3.34 5.64
CA GLY A 39 -7.85 3.09 6.73
C GLY A 39 -7.81 1.63 7.22
N GLN A 40 -8.71 0.77 6.74
CA GLN A 40 -8.85 -0.63 7.15
C GLN A 40 -7.91 -1.53 6.35
N VAL A 41 -6.61 -1.24 6.37
CA VAL A 41 -5.57 -2.10 5.79
C VAL A 41 -4.30 -2.06 6.62
N LYS A 42 -3.70 -3.22 6.80
CA LYS A 42 -2.39 -3.36 7.43
C LYS A 42 -1.32 -3.33 6.34
N ILE A 43 -0.53 -2.25 6.29
CA ILE A 43 0.62 -2.20 5.39
C ILE A 43 1.72 -3.13 5.93
N VAL A 44 2.16 -4.07 5.10
CA VAL A 44 3.24 -5.02 5.42
C VAL A 44 4.58 -4.47 4.97
N SER A 45 4.66 -3.99 3.72
CA SER A 45 5.91 -3.45 3.17
C SER A 45 5.65 -2.44 2.06
N VAL A 46 6.57 -1.49 1.87
CA VAL A 46 6.56 -0.54 0.76
C VAL A 46 7.97 -0.39 0.23
N VAL A 47 8.17 -0.71 -1.05
CA VAL A 47 9.47 -0.62 -1.72
C VAL A 47 9.36 0.19 -3.00
N ALA A 48 10.37 1.02 -3.28
CA ALA A 48 10.48 1.73 -4.55
C ALA A 48 10.93 0.74 -5.66
N LYS A 49 10.35 0.88 -6.84
CA LYS A 49 10.57 0.07 -8.05
C LYS A 49 10.91 0.95 -9.23
#